data_AF-A0A1G6H6Q5-F1
#
_entry.id   AF-A0A1G6H6Q5-F1
#
_cell.length_a   1.000
_cell.length_b   1.000
_cell.length_c   1.000
_cell.angle_alpha   90.00
_cell.angle_beta   90.00
_cell.angle_gamma   90.00
#
_symmetry.space_group_name_H-M   'P 1'
#
loop_
_entity.id
_entity.type
_entity.pdbx_description
1 polymer ?
#
loop_
_entity_poly.entity_id
_entity_poly.type
_entity_poly.pdbx_seq_one_letter_code
_entity_poly.pdbx_strand_id
1 'polypeptide(L)'
;MDKAALEWAEAWMGHKPPNVGKIGFMYMLEGGTDASNTDPYAQKTTKGNHWIKTGPHVMIVGAEPGFYDMYPKNAQPDTAVPYVMWPGTPYQHLMIPIK
;
A
#
# COMPACT_ATOMS: atom_id res chain seq x y z
N MET A 1 -0.54 7.17 12.10
CA MET A 1 0.32 5.99 11.86
C MET A 1 1.26 5.82 13.05
N ASP A 2 1.78 4.61 13.29
CA ASP A 2 2.75 4.32 14.35
C ASP A 2 4.21 4.55 13.92
N LYS A 3 5.16 4.28 14.83
CA LYS A 3 6.60 4.48 14.59
C LYS A 3 7.16 3.58 13.47
N ALA A 4 6.75 2.31 13.43
CA ALA A 4 7.25 1.37 12.40
C ALA A 4 6.73 1.76 11.02
N ALA A 5 5.48 2.23 10.95
CA ALA A 5 4.92 2.80 9.74
C ALA A 5 5.64 4.07 9.29
N LEU A 6 6.03 4.95 10.22
CA LEU A 6 6.83 6.13 9.88
C LEU A 6 8.20 5.74 9.31
N GLU A 7 8.91 4.80 9.94
CA GLU A 7 10.20 4.28 9.44
C GLU A 7 10.04 3.69 8.03
N TRP A 8 8.95 2.96 7.77
CA TRP A 8 8.64 2.40 6.46
C TRP A 8 8.36 3.50 5.42
N ALA A 9 7.60 4.53 5.78
CA ALA A 9 7.29 5.64 4.87
C ALA A 9 8.53 6.46 4.53
N GLU A 10 9.42 6.71 5.50
CA GLU A 10 10.72 7.34 5.27
C GLU A 10 11.60 6.52 4.33
N ALA A 11 11.61 5.19 4.47
CA ALA A 11 12.34 4.31 3.56
C ALA A 11 11.78 4.39 2.13
N TRP A 12 10.46 4.37 1.97
CA TRP A 12 9.80 4.55 0.67
C TRP A 12 10.15 5.90 0.02
N MET A 13 9.99 7.01 0.74
CA MET A 13 10.35 8.35 0.25
C MET A 13 11.84 8.48 -0.07
N GLY A 14 12.68 7.85 0.75
CA GLY A 14 14.14 7.84 0.58
C GLY A 14 14.67 6.86 -0.45
N HIS A 15 13.80 6.11 -1.16
CA HIS A 15 14.18 5.05 -2.10
C HIS A 15 15.12 3.98 -1.47
N LYS A 16 14.91 3.70 -0.19
CA LYS A 16 15.65 2.70 0.58
C LYS A 16 14.77 1.48 0.85
N PRO A 17 15.35 0.27 0.96
CA PRO A 17 14.57 -0.89 1.39
C PRO A 17 14.02 -0.65 2.81
N PRO A 18 12.73 -0.93 3.06
CA PRO A 18 12.17 -0.83 4.40
C PRO A 18 12.64 -1.99 5.28
N ASN A 19 12.53 -1.83 6.60
CA ASN A 19 12.78 -2.91 7.55
C ASN A 19 11.64 -3.93 7.50
N VAL A 20 11.88 -5.08 6.88
CA VAL A 20 10.94 -6.19 6.81
C VAL A 20 10.80 -6.86 8.19
N GLY A 21 9.59 -7.30 8.54
CA GLY A 21 9.25 -7.93 9.82
C GLY A 21 8.88 -6.94 10.92
N LYS A 22 9.11 -5.63 10.71
CA LYS A 22 8.60 -4.56 11.58
C LYS A 22 7.26 -4.07 11.08
N ILE A 23 6.19 -4.72 11.56
CA ILE A 23 4.82 -4.38 11.19
C ILE A 23 4.49 -2.97 11.68
N GLY A 24 4.04 -2.12 10.76
CA GLY A 24 3.52 -0.79 11.04
C GLY A 24 2.07 -0.64 10.62
N PHE A 25 1.35 0.23 11.33
CA PHE A 25 -0.06 0.55 11.09
C PHE A 25 -0.23 2.00 10.63
N MET A 26 -0.97 2.17 9.53
CA MET A 26 -1.32 3.49 8.97
C MET A 26 -2.82 3.60 8.72
N TYR A 27 -3.33 4.82 8.58
CA TYR A 27 -4.72 5.07 8.24
C TYR A 27 -4.85 6.28 7.33
N MET A 28 -5.84 6.23 6.43
CA MET A 28 -6.28 7.36 5.61
C MET A 28 -7.81 7.41 5.66
N LEU A 29 -8.35 8.16 6.63
CA LEU A 29 -9.79 8.16 6.95
C LEU A 29 -10.63 9.00 5.99
N GLU A 30 -10.02 9.96 5.30
CA GLU A 30 -10.67 10.71 4.22
C GLU A 30 -10.68 9.91 2.90
N GLY A 31 -9.94 8.80 2.87
CA GLY A 31 -9.62 8.08 1.64
C GLY A 31 -8.69 8.90 0.74
N GLY A 32 -8.61 8.47 -0.51
CA GLY A 32 -7.85 9.17 -1.53
C GLY A 32 -8.30 8.72 -2.91
N THR A 33 -8.59 9.67 -3.78
CA THR A 33 -8.39 9.44 -5.20
C THR A 33 -6.90 9.61 -5.46
N ASP A 34 -6.37 8.86 -6.42
CA ASP A 34 -5.16 9.24 -7.13
C ASP A 34 -3.83 8.56 -6.81
N ALA A 35 -3.88 7.31 -6.35
CA ALA A 35 -2.69 6.46 -6.25
C ALA A 35 -2.66 5.37 -7.34
N SER A 36 -1.49 5.16 -7.93
CA SER A 36 -1.22 3.97 -8.76
C SER A 36 -1.13 2.74 -7.87
N ASN A 37 -1.90 1.70 -8.18
CA ASN A 37 -1.85 0.46 -7.41
C ASN A 37 -0.59 -0.39 -7.66
N THR A 38 0.10 -0.15 -8.77
CA THR A 38 1.22 -0.99 -9.23
C THR A 38 2.58 -0.29 -9.16
N ASP A 39 2.59 1.05 -9.12
CA ASP A 39 3.82 1.85 -9.16
C ASP A 39 3.87 2.83 -7.98
N PRO A 40 4.79 2.65 -7.02
CA PRO A 40 4.93 3.49 -5.82
C PRO A 40 5.41 4.91 -6.10
N TYR A 41 5.89 5.21 -7.33
CA TYR A 41 6.46 6.52 -7.68
C TYR A 41 5.71 7.20 -8.83
N ALA A 42 4.58 6.65 -9.25
CA ALA A 42 3.75 7.24 -10.29
C ALA A 42 3.26 8.65 -9.89
N GLN A 43 3.70 9.66 -10.63
CA GLN A 43 3.31 11.05 -10.39
C GLN A 43 2.06 11.50 -11.17
N LYS A 44 1.63 10.72 -12.18
CA LYS A 44 0.49 11.06 -13.06
C LYS A 44 -0.26 9.80 -13.50
N THR A 45 -1.53 9.99 -13.86
CA THR A 45 -2.32 8.97 -14.53
C THR A 45 -1.68 8.63 -15.87
N THR A 46 -1.43 7.34 -16.12
CA THR A 46 -1.05 6.84 -17.43
C THR A 46 -1.95 5.65 -17.75
N LYS A 47 -2.06 5.26 -19.04
CA LYS A 47 -2.86 4.08 -19.43
C LYS A 47 -2.38 2.77 -18.77
N GLY A 48 -1.15 2.73 -18.24
CA GLY A 48 -0.55 1.56 -17.60
C GLY A 48 -0.45 1.64 -16.07
N ASN A 49 -0.63 2.82 -15.47
CA ASN A 49 -0.61 2.97 -14.02
C ASN A 49 -2.05 2.81 -13.54
N HIS A 50 -2.33 1.65 -12.94
CA HIS A 50 -3.65 1.22 -12.52
C HIS A 50 -4.16 2.10 -11.38
N TRP A 51 -4.68 3.26 -11.76
CA TRP A 51 -5.17 4.31 -10.88
C TRP A 51 -6.45 3.85 -10.21
N ILE A 52 -6.46 3.79 -8.88
CA ILE A 52 -7.63 3.36 -8.13
C ILE A 52 -8.11 4.45 -7.20
N LYS A 53 -9.43 4.46 -6.96
CA LYS A 53 -10.05 5.28 -5.94
C LYS A 53 -10.21 4.41 -4.71
N THR A 54 -9.58 4.80 -3.60
CA THR A 54 -9.70 4.06 -2.35
C THR A 54 -10.52 4.88 -1.36
N GLY A 55 -11.57 4.28 -0.81
CA GLY A 55 -12.33 4.88 0.28
C GLY A 55 -11.51 4.98 1.57
N PRO A 56 -12.12 5.37 2.70
CA PRO A 56 -11.48 5.32 4.00
C PRO A 56 -10.91 3.93 4.27
N HIS A 57 -9.64 3.85 4.67
CA HIS A 57 -8.96 2.58 4.89
C HIS A 57 -7.83 2.69 5.93
N VAL A 58 -7.42 1.54 6.42
CA VAL A 58 -6.19 1.36 7.20
C VAL A 58 -5.19 0.53 6.40
N MET A 59 -3.91 0.64 6.74
CA MET A 59 -2.84 -0.09 6.04
C MET A 59 -1.91 -0.82 7.00
N ILE A 60 -1.48 -2.00 6.57
CA ILE A 60 -0.43 -2.78 7.23
C ILE A 60 0.82 -2.79 6.34
N VAL A 61 1.91 -2.24 6.87
CA VAL A 61 3.20 -2.09 6.19
C VAL A 61 4.31 -2.87 6.89
N GLY A 62 5.41 -3.13 6.18
CA GLY A 62 6.62 -3.71 6.77
C GLY A 62 6.48 -5.18 7.21
N ALA A 63 5.39 -5.87 6.84
CA ALA A 63 5.25 -7.30 7.11
C ALA A 63 6.14 -8.14 6.18
N GLU A 64 6.34 -9.41 6.53
CA GLU A 64 7.03 -10.37 5.67
C GLU A 64 6.27 -10.59 4.35
N PRO A 65 6.95 -10.85 3.20
CA PRO A 65 6.29 -11.05 1.90
C PRO A 65 5.16 -12.09 1.93
N GLY A 66 5.35 -13.18 2.68
CA GLY A 66 4.36 -14.25 2.83
C GLY A 66 3.06 -13.81 3.51
N PHE A 67 3.07 -12.73 4.29
CA PHE A 67 1.83 -12.14 4.82
C PHE A 67 0.95 -11.60 3.69
N TYR A 68 1.56 -10.95 2.70
CA TYR A 68 0.84 -10.33 1.59
C TYR A 68 0.35 -11.35 0.56
N ASP A 69 0.96 -12.54 0.48
CA ASP A 69 0.52 -13.64 -0.39
C ASP A 69 -0.88 -14.17 -0.04
N MET A 70 -1.37 -13.87 1.16
CA MET A 70 -2.72 -14.24 1.60
C MET A 70 -3.84 -13.36 1.01
N TYR A 71 -3.50 -12.28 0.32
CA TYR A 71 -4.45 -11.28 -0.17
C TYR A 71 -4.37 -11.08 -1.69
N PRO A 72 -5.45 -10.60 -2.34
CA PRO A 72 -5.44 -10.30 -3.77
C PRO A 72 -4.36 -9.28 -4.15
N LYS A 73 -3.62 -9.58 -5.24
CA LYS A 73 -2.53 -8.75 -5.79
C LYS A 73 -2.84 -8.20 -7.19
N ASN A 74 -4.12 -8.13 -7.53
CA ASN A 74 -4.56 -7.71 -8.86
C ASN A 74 -4.26 -6.23 -9.10
N ALA A 75 -3.93 -5.88 -10.34
CA ALA A 75 -3.67 -4.50 -10.72
C ALA A 75 -4.92 -3.60 -10.53
N GLN A 76 -6.11 -4.14 -10.82
CA GLN A 76 -7.41 -3.61 -10.41
C GLN A 76 -8.04 -4.52 -9.34
N PRO A 77 -7.79 -4.26 -8.04
CA PRO A 77 -8.47 -4.95 -6.97
C PRO A 77 -9.88 -4.37 -6.75
N ASP A 78 -10.76 -5.16 -6.12
CA ASP A 78 -11.98 -4.61 -5.52
C ASP A 78 -11.59 -3.85 -4.24
N THR A 79 -11.74 -2.52 -4.27
CA THR A 79 -11.34 -1.64 -3.17
C THR A 79 -12.30 -1.67 -1.98
N ALA A 80 -13.38 -2.45 -2.05
CA ALA A 80 -14.30 -2.70 -0.94
C ALA A 80 -13.87 -3.88 -0.05
N VAL A 81 -12.84 -4.63 -0.43
CA VAL A 81 -12.27 -5.73 0.36
C VAL A 81 -10.77 -5.53 0.59
N PRO A 82 -10.12 -6.27 1.51
CA PRO A 82 -8.67 -6.16 1.69
C PRO A 82 -7.88 -6.60 0.45
N TYR A 83 -6.87 -5.83 0.05
CA TYR A 83 -6.01 -6.11 -1.11
C TYR A 83 -4.59 -5.56 -0.93
N VAL A 84 -3.64 -6.08 -1.71
CA VAL A 84 -2.25 -5.60 -1.70
C VAL A 84 -2.07 -4.49 -2.73
N MET A 85 -1.56 -3.36 -2.27
CA MET A 85 -1.03 -2.30 -3.13
C MET A 85 0.48 -2.46 -3.31
N TRP A 86 0.96 -2.10 -4.50
CA TRP A 86 2.35 -2.24 -4.97
C TRP A 86 2.90 -3.68 -4.86
N PRO A 87 2.13 -4.69 -5.30
CA PRO A 87 2.55 -6.09 -5.19
C PRO A 87 3.90 -6.32 -5.90
N GLY A 88 4.76 -7.12 -5.27
CA GLY A 88 6.08 -7.45 -5.82
C GLY A 88 7.16 -6.37 -5.58
N THR A 89 6.80 -5.21 -5.02
CA THR A 89 7.79 -4.21 -4.58
C THR A 89 8.17 -4.42 -3.11
N PRO A 90 9.33 -3.90 -2.66
CA PRO A 90 9.67 -3.84 -1.24
C PRO A 90 8.67 -3.04 -0.39
N TYR A 91 7.85 -2.21 -1.04
CA TYR A 91 6.85 -1.34 -0.43
C TYR A 91 5.42 -1.90 -0.57
N GLN A 92 5.27 -3.19 -0.86
CA GLN A 92 3.94 -3.77 -0.84
C GLN A 92 3.29 -3.59 0.54
N HIS A 93 2.00 -3.24 0.54
CA HIS A 93 1.26 -3.03 1.77
C HIS A 93 -0.20 -3.44 1.61
N LEU A 94 -0.78 -3.89 2.71
CA LEU A 94 -2.16 -4.34 2.73
C LEU A 94 -3.05 -3.13 2.95
N MET A 95 -4.00 -2.92 2.06
CA MET A 95 -5.08 -1.93 2.15
C MET A 95 -6.29 -2.63 2.76
N ILE A 96 -6.85 -2.07 3.84
CA ILE A 96 -8.03 -2.62 4.52
C ILE A 96 -9.12 -1.54 4.58
N PRO A 97 -10.18 -1.64 3.77
CA PRO A 97 -11.29 -0.69 3.83
C PRO A 97 -12.02 -0.80 5.18
N ILE A 98 -12.53 0.34 5.67
CA ILE A 98 -13.21 0.43 6.97
C ILE A 98 -14.71 0.75 6.85
N LYS A 99 -15.29 0.61 5.65
CA LYS A 99 -16.71 0.81 5.36
C LYS A 99 -17.26 -0.36 4.56
#